data_AF-A0A9W8I8S8-F1
#
_entry.id   AF-A0A9W8I8S8-F1
#
_cell.length_a   1.000
_cell.length_b   1.000
_cell.length_c   1.000
_cell.angle_alpha   90.00
_cell.angle_beta   90.00
_cell.angle_gamma   90.00
#
_symmetry.space_group_name_H-M   'P 1'
#
loop_
_entity.id
_entity.type
_entity.pdbx_description
1 polymer ?
#
loop_
_entity_poly.entity_id
_entity_poly.type
_entity_poly.pdbx_seq_one_letter_code
_entity_poly.pdbx_strand_id
1 'polypeptide(L)'
;MPPISQVSRTEHFSAAHRLHSPHLSDDENQQVFGKCNHHSGHGHNYVLETVVRGPIDARTGMVVNITDLKRWIKAAVLDVLDHRNLDADVAYFRNYPSTTENLAVFIWMRLTQTMPPGLLHQVIVSETPKNKVVFNGEGLSESDFEACIV
;
A
#
# COMPACT_ATOMS: atom_id res chain seq x y z
N MET A 1 32.99 -2.57 3.98
CA MET A 1 31.56 -2.69 3.67
C MET A 1 31.07 -1.33 3.20
N PRO A 2 30.36 -1.23 2.07
CA PRO A 2 29.78 0.05 1.65
C PRO A 2 28.81 0.57 2.73
N PRO A 3 28.70 1.89 2.95
CA PRO A 3 27.67 2.45 3.81
C PRO A 3 26.28 2.02 3.36
N ILE A 4 25.37 1.81 4.31
CA ILE A 4 23.96 1.51 4.04
C ILE A 4 23.16 2.79 4.18
N SER A 5 22.25 3.04 3.24
CA SER A 5 21.34 4.19 3.30
C SER A 5 19.90 3.75 2.99
N GLN A 6 18.96 4.64 3.31
CA GLN A 6 17.57 4.56 2.91
C GLN A 6 17.27 5.66 1.88
N VAL A 7 16.42 5.34 0.92
CA VAL A 7 15.88 6.31 -0.05
C VAL A 7 14.37 6.19 -0.01
N SER A 8 13.69 7.31 0.18
CA SER A 8 12.23 7.36 0.09
C SER A 8 11.77 8.07 -1.17
N ARG A 9 10.64 7.62 -1.71
CA ARG A 9 9.92 8.29 -2.79
C ARG A 9 8.46 8.43 -2.40
N THR A 10 7.97 9.66 -2.48
CA THR A 10 6.56 9.99 -2.23
C THR A 10 5.79 10.08 -3.53
N GLU A 11 4.62 9.45 -3.58
CA GLU A 11 3.64 9.54 -4.66
C GLU A 11 2.24 9.79 -4.06
N HIS A 12 1.31 10.22 -4.91
CA HIS A 12 -0.08 10.46 -4.53
C HIS A 12 -1.00 9.64 -5.42
N PHE A 13 -2.11 9.18 -4.84
CA PHE A 13 -3.23 8.62 -5.61
C PHE A 13 -4.56 8.95 -4.95
N SER A 14 -5.60 9.08 -5.76
CA SER A 14 -6.96 9.35 -5.29
C SER A 14 -7.81 8.10 -5.42
N ALA A 15 -8.44 7.65 -4.35
CA ALA A 15 -9.31 6.47 -4.39
C ALA A 15 -10.54 6.64 -3.50
N ALA A 16 -11.64 6.01 -3.91
CA ALA A 16 -12.86 5.89 -3.14
C ALA A 16 -12.94 4.52 -2.45
N HIS A 17 -13.61 4.45 -1.31
CA HIS A 17 -13.85 3.19 -0.59
C HIS A 17 -15.02 3.28 0.40
N ARG A 18 -15.40 2.13 0.96
CA ARG A 18 -16.34 1.98 2.08
C ARG A 18 -15.77 0.95 3.05
N LEU A 19 -15.54 1.35 4.30
CA LEU A 19 -15.12 0.39 5.31
C LEU A 19 -16.30 -0.49 5.69
N HIS A 20 -16.31 -1.73 5.22
CA HIS A 20 -17.34 -2.73 5.49
C HIS A 20 -16.70 -4.12 5.55
N SER A 21 -16.96 -4.86 6.62
CA SER A 21 -16.52 -6.24 6.78
C SER A 21 -17.62 -7.21 6.35
N PRO A 22 -17.32 -8.18 5.46
CA PRO A 22 -18.27 -9.23 5.10
C PRO A 22 -18.51 -10.23 6.24
N HIS A 23 -17.74 -10.16 7.33
CA HIS A 23 -17.84 -11.04 8.49
C HIS A 23 -18.62 -10.41 9.65
N LEU A 24 -19.13 -9.20 9.48
CA LEU A 24 -19.94 -8.49 10.47
C LEU A 24 -21.35 -8.25 9.89
N SER A 25 -22.34 -8.19 10.75
CA SER A 25 -23.68 -7.71 10.40
C SER A 25 -23.65 -6.21 10.05
N ASP A 26 -24.74 -5.71 9.45
CA ASP A 26 -24.86 -4.28 9.11
C ASP A 26 -24.77 -3.37 10.36
N ASP A 27 -25.41 -3.77 11.46
CA ASP A 27 -25.39 -3.02 12.73
C ASP A 27 -23.98 -2.99 13.34
N GLU A 28 -23.29 -4.14 13.34
CA GLU A 28 -21.90 -4.23 13.81
C GLU A 28 -20.97 -3.38 12.94
N ASN A 29 -21.14 -3.42 11.61
CA ASN A 29 -20.38 -2.58 10.68
C ASN A 29 -20.61 -1.09 10.96
N GLN A 30 -21.87 -0.68 11.16
CA GLN A 30 -22.20 0.69 11.48
C GLN A 30 -21.62 1.13 12.83
N GLN A 31 -21.60 0.24 13.83
CA GLN A 31 -21.02 0.50 15.14
C GLN A 31 -19.48 0.60 15.10
N VAL A 32 -18.82 -0.27 14.34
CA VAL A 32 -17.35 -0.33 14.25
C VAL A 32 -16.80 0.81 13.38
N PHE A 33 -17.36 0.99 12.18
CA PHE A 33 -16.80 1.90 11.17
C PHE A 33 -17.50 3.26 11.10
N GLY A 34 -18.67 3.41 11.72
CA GLY A 34 -19.34 4.69 11.85
C GLY A 34 -19.59 5.36 10.49
N LYS A 35 -19.11 6.61 10.35
CA LYS A 35 -19.25 7.39 9.11
C LYS A 35 -18.52 6.76 7.92
N CYS A 36 -17.46 6.00 8.16
CA CYS A 36 -16.69 5.34 7.10
C CYS A 36 -17.45 4.16 6.46
N ASN A 37 -18.54 3.69 7.09
CA ASN A 37 -19.43 2.66 6.54
C ASN A 37 -20.52 3.21 5.61
N HIS A 38 -20.56 4.51 5.33
CA HIS A 38 -21.61 5.12 4.51
C HIS A 38 -21.81 4.35 3.19
N HIS A 39 -23.07 4.04 2.84
CA HIS A 39 -23.37 3.11 1.74
C HIS A 39 -22.85 3.57 0.37
N SER A 40 -22.84 4.89 0.12
CA SER A 40 -22.26 5.49 -1.10
C SER A 40 -20.73 5.61 -1.06
N GLY A 41 -20.09 5.13 0.01
CA GLY A 41 -18.67 5.29 0.27
C GLY A 41 -18.26 6.74 0.53
N HIS A 42 -16.94 6.93 0.50
CA HIS A 42 -16.24 8.22 0.55
C HIS A 42 -14.88 8.03 -0.14
N GLY A 43 -13.98 9.02 -0.08
CA GLY A 43 -12.66 8.87 -0.70
C GLY A 43 -11.61 9.79 -0.12
N HIS A 44 -10.36 9.52 -0.49
CA HIS A 44 -9.18 10.22 0.01
C HIS A 44 -8.16 10.47 -1.09
N ASN A 45 -7.32 11.48 -0.85
CA ASN A 45 -6.09 11.70 -1.60
C ASN A 45 -4.95 11.11 -0.77
N TYR A 46 -4.66 9.83 -1.00
CA TYR A 46 -3.63 9.12 -0.26
C TYR A 46 -2.25 9.64 -0.61
N VAL A 47 -1.37 9.67 0.39
CA VAL A 47 0.07 9.91 0.22
C VAL A 47 0.78 8.59 0.51
N LEU A 48 1.46 8.04 -0.50
CA LEU A 48 2.30 6.86 -0.36
C LEU A 48 3.76 7.29 -0.30
N GLU A 49 4.45 6.93 0.78
CA GLU A 49 5.90 6.96 0.83
C GLU A 49 6.45 5.53 0.80
N THR A 50 7.23 5.24 -0.24
CA THR A 50 7.93 3.96 -0.41
C THR A 50 9.39 4.14 -0.04
N VAL A 51 9.84 3.41 0.97
CA VAL A 51 11.23 3.47 1.46
C VAL A 51 11.95 2.19 1.06
N VAL A 52 13.08 2.34 0.39
CA VAL A 52 14.01 1.26 0.08
C VAL A 52 15.28 1.40 0.90
N ARG A 53 15.98 0.28 1.13
CA ARG A 53 17.21 0.25 1.92
C ARG A 53 18.25 -0.65 1.27
N GLY A 54 19.50 -0.19 1.21
CA GLY A 54 20.57 -0.99 0.63
C GLY A 54 21.93 -0.31 0.69
N PRO A 55 22.99 -1.00 0.23
CA PRO A 55 24.33 -0.43 0.14
C PRO A 55 24.37 0.69 -0.89
N ILE A 56 25.14 1.74 -0.61
CA ILE A 56 25.47 2.76 -1.60
C ILE A 56 26.45 2.14 -2.60
N ASP A 57 26.04 2.03 -3.86
CA ASP A 57 26.90 1.54 -4.93
C ASP A 57 28.11 2.48 -5.12
N ALA A 58 29.32 1.92 -5.11
CA ALA A 58 30.56 2.70 -5.10
C ALA A 58 30.83 3.44 -6.42
N ARG A 59 30.18 3.04 -7.52
CA ARG A 59 30.39 3.62 -8.85
C ARG A 59 29.39 4.73 -9.15
N THR A 60 28.16 4.56 -8.69
CA THR A 60 27.02 5.43 -8.99
C THR A 60 26.60 6.31 -7.83
N GLY A 61 26.96 5.96 -6.59
CA GLY A 61 26.52 6.66 -5.39
C GLY A 61 25.06 6.43 -5.02
N MET A 62 24.38 5.45 -5.63
CA MET A 62 22.95 5.20 -5.44
C MET A 62 22.70 3.91 -4.65
N VAL A 63 21.62 3.89 -3.86
CA VAL A 63 21.01 2.65 -3.35
C VAL A 63 20.15 2.00 -4.44
N VAL A 64 19.40 2.84 -5.17
CA VAL A 64 18.55 2.44 -6.28
C VAL A 64 18.51 3.56 -7.31
N ASN A 65 18.35 3.24 -8.58
CA ASN A 65 18.01 4.24 -9.59
C ASN A 65 16.56 4.71 -9.37
N ILE A 66 16.38 6.01 -9.10
CA ILE A 66 15.05 6.60 -8.81
C ILE A 66 14.08 6.44 -10.00
N THR A 67 14.60 6.34 -11.22
CA THR A 67 13.78 6.05 -12.42
C THR A 67 13.17 4.66 -12.34
N ASP A 68 13.91 3.67 -11.83
CA ASP A 68 13.41 2.30 -11.67
C ASP A 68 12.39 2.24 -10.54
N LEU A 69 12.69 2.88 -9.40
CA LEU A 69 11.77 3.00 -8.27
C LEU A 69 10.43 3.63 -8.69
N LYS A 70 10.47 4.70 -9.50
CA LYS A 70 9.27 5.31 -10.07
C LYS A 70 8.46 4.33 -10.92
N ARG A 71 9.13 3.57 -11.80
CA ARG A 71 8.47 2.60 -12.69
C ARG A 71 7.80 1.47 -11.90
N TRP A 72 8.47 0.93 -10.89
CA TRP A 72 7.91 -0.11 -10.03
C TRP A 72 6.70 0.38 -9.23
N ILE A 73 6.80 1.55 -8.59
CA ILE A 73 5.67 2.13 -7.84
C ILE A 73 4.48 2.40 -8.77
N LYS A 74 4.73 2.95 -9.97
CA LYS A 74 3.65 3.20 -10.93
C LYS A 74 2.90 1.91 -11.29
N ALA A 75 3.63 0.86 -11.67
CA ALA A 75 3.04 -0.41 -12.09
C ALA A 75 2.35 -1.17 -10.94
N ALA A 76 2.93 -1.14 -9.74
CA ALA A 76 2.42 -1.85 -8.57
C ALA A 76 1.23 -1.14 -7.90
N VAL A 77 1.22 0.20 -7.92
CA VAL A 77 0.31 1.02 -7.11
C VAL A 77 -0.54 1.92 -7.99
N LEU A 78 0.08 2.89 -8.68
CA LEU A 78 -0.68 3.97 -9.34
C LEU A 78 -1.61 3.43 -10.43
N ASP A 79 -1.15 2.50 -11.25
CA ASP A 79 -1.95 1.92 -12.35
C ASP A 79 -3.12 1.06 -11.83
N VAL A 80 -3.10 0.70 -10.55
CA VAL A 80 -4.10 -0.18 -9.92
C VAL A 80 -5.04 0.56 -8.99
N LEU A 81 -4.57 1.61 -8.33
CA LEU A 81 -5.29 2.27 -7.24
C LEU A 81 -5.72 3.69 -7.58
N ASP A 82 -5.02 4.38 -8.47
CA ASP A 82 -5.33 5.77 -8.77
C ASP A 82 -6.63 5.90 -9.58
N HIS A 83 -7.49 6.82 -9.14
CA HIS A 83 -8.83 7.06 -9.67
C HIS A 83 -9.72 5.80 -9.70
N ARG A 84 -9.58 4.93 -8.69
CA ARG A 84 -10.39 3.70 -8.52
C ARG A 84 -11.27 3.73 -7.28
N ASN A 85 -12.26 2.85 -7.26
CA ASN A 85 -12.92 2.42 -6.04
C ASN A 85 -12.22 1.15 -5.52
N LEU A 86 -11.65 1.20 -4.32
CA LEU A 86 -10.87 0.09 -3.76
C LEU A 86 -11.70 -1.20 -3.67
N ASP A 87 -12.90 -1.13 -3.10
CA ASP A 87 -13.73 -2.31 -2.84
C ASP A 87 -14.35 -2.90 -4.12
N ALA A 88 -14.62 -2.05 -5.13
CA ALA A 88 -15.26 -2.48 -6.37
C ALA A 88 -14.26 -2.93 -7.44
N ASP A 89 -13.15 -2.19 -7.60
CA ASP A 89 -12.23 -2.34 -8.73
C ASP A 89 -11.02 -3.22 -8.42
N VAL A 90 -10.71 -3.46 -7.14
CA VAL A 90 -9.51 -4.22 -6.72
C VAL A 90 -9.95 -5.49 -6.00
N ALA A 91 -9.70 -6.64 -6.64
CA ALA A 91 -10.19 -7.95 -6.20
C ALA A 91 -9.82 -8.29 -4.74
N TYR A 92 -8.62 -7.91 -4.30
CA TYR A 92 -8.14 -8.08 -2.93
C TYR A 92 -9.14 -7.55 -1.88
N PHE A 93 -9.72 -6.35 -2.07
CA PHE A 93 -10.59 -5.73 -1.07
C PHE A 93 -12.01 -6.30 -1.04
N ARG A 94 -12.33 -7.31 -1.87
CA ARG A 94 -13.60 -8.05 -1.73
C ARG A 94 -13.63 -8.91 -0.47
N ASN A 95 -12.46 -9.39 -0.04
CA ASN A 95 -12.32 -10.29 1.10
C ASN A 95 -11.81 -9.59 2.36
N TYR A 96 -11.22 -8.39 2.22
CA TYR A 96 -10.61 -7.65 3.32
C TYR A 96 -11.15 -6.21 3.33
N PRO A 97 -11.57 -5.68 4.50
CA PRO A 97 -11.95 -4.27 4.61
C PRO A 97 -10.82 -3.35 4.12
N SER A 98 -11.14 -2.36 3.30
CA SER A 98 -10.19 -1.41 2.71
C SER A 98 -9.65 -0.36 3.70
N THR A 99 -9.28 -0.78 4.91
CA THR A 99 -8.64 0.11 5.90
C THR A 99 -7.25 0.51 5.42
N THR A 100 -6.69 1.58 5.99
CA THR A 100 -5.35 2.04 5.63
C THR A 100 -4.28 0.98 5.96
N GLU A 101 -4.50 0.14 6.97
CA GLU A 101 -3.65 -0.99 7.32
C GLU A 101 -3.65 -2.07 6.25
N ASN A 102 -4.82 -2.56 5.84
CA ASN A 102 -4.91 -3.56 4.77
C ASN A 102 -4.42 -3.00 3.43
N LEU A 103 -4.60 -1.70 3.18
CA LEU A 103 -4.05 -1.02 2.02
C LEU A 103 -2.51 -0.99 2.03
N ALA A 104 -1.88 -0.72 3.19
CA ALA A 104 -0.42 -0.77 3.31
C ALA A 104 0.14 -2.18 3.08
N VAL A 105 -0.55 -3.21 3.59
CA VAL A 105 -0.21 -4.62 3.36
C VAL A 105 -0.34 -5.00 1.88
N PHE A 106 -1.45 -4.63 1.24
CA PHE A 106 -1.65 -4.83 -0.19
C PHE A 106 -0.54 -4.18 -1.03
N ILE A 107 -0.25 -2.90 -0.78
CA ILE A 107 0.80 -2.15 -1.47
C ILE A 107 2.17 -2.83 -1.28
N TRP A 108 2.49 -3.27 -0.07
CA TRP A 108 3.73 -4.00 0.20
C TRP A 108 3.86 -5.27 -0.65
N MET A 109 2.81 -6.10 -0.70
CA MET A 109 2.80 -7.33 -1.50
C MET A 109 2.97 -7.05 -3.00
N ARG A 110 2.33 -5.99 -3.51
CA ARG A 110 2.48 -5.57 -4.92
C ARG A 110 3.87 -5.03 -5.24
N LEU A 111 4.45 -4.22 -4.35
CA LEU A 111 5.80 -3.66 -4.55
C LEU A 111 6.87 -4.75 -4.49
N THR A 112 6.78 -5.69 -3.54
CA THR A 112 7.74 -6.80 -3.44
C THR A 112 7.75 -7.71 -4.68
N GLN A 113 6.64 -7.86 -5.40
CA GLN A 113 6.58 -8.59 -6.67
C GLN A 113 7.26 -7.86 -7.84
N THR A 114 7.37 -6.53 -7.78
CA THR A 114 7.93 -5.71 -8.87
C THR A 114 9.36 -5.25 -8.61
N MET A 115 9.82 -5.33 -7.36
CA MET A 115 11.13 -4.90 -6.92
C MET A 115 12.09 -6.07 -6.73
N PRO A 116 13.42 -5.82 -6.80
CA PRO A 116 14.42 -6.78 -6.37
C PRO A 116 14.16 -7.25 -4.92
N PRO A 117 14.30 -8.56 -4.62
CA PRO A 117 14.14 -9.08 -3.27
C PRO A 117 15.04 -8.38 -2.25
N GLY A 118 14.49 -8.07 -1.08
CA GLY A 118 15.23 -7.43 0.02
C GLY A 118 15.49 -5.92 -0.14
N LEU A 119 15.04 -5.30 -1.23
CA LEU A 119 15.21 -3.85 -1.45
C LEU A 119 14.16 -3.00 -0.70
N LEU A 120 12.90 -3.44 -0.72
CA LEU A 120 11.80 -2.74 -0.04
C LEU A 120 12.01 -2.82 1.47
N HIS A 121 11.90 -1.68 2.14
CA HIS A 121 12.14 -1.58 3.58
C HIS A 121 10.90 -1.17 4.37
N GLN A 122 10.13 -0.21 3.85
CA GLN A 122 8.96 0.32 4.54
C GLN A 122 7.97 0.92 3.54
N VAL A 123 6.68 0.72 3.81
CA VAL A 123 5.55 1.35 3.13
C VAL A 123 4.82 2.23 4.15
N ILE A 124 4.63 3.50 3.82
CA ILE A 124 3.88 4.44 4.65
C ILE A 124 2.72 4.96 3.82
N VAL A 125 1.50 4.77 4.32
CA VAL A 125 0.28 5.27 3.69
C VAL A 125 -0.35 6.29 4.62
N SER A 126 -0.47 7.54 4.15
CA SER A 126 -1.24 8.56 4.84
C SER A 126 -2.57 8.74 4.14
N GLU A 127 -3.65 8.35 4.80
CA GLU A 127 -5.03 8.53 4.32
C GLU A 127 -5.45 10.00 4.40
N THR A 128 -5.03 10.66 5.48
CA THR A 128 -5.17 12.10 5.67
C THR A 128 -3.87 12.64 6.28
N PRO A 129 -3.68 13.97 6.36
CA PRO A 129 -2.51 14.53 7.07
C PRO A 129 -2.40 14.14 8.54
N LYS A 130 -3.46 13.58 9.14
CA LYS A 130 -3.51 13.19 10.56
C LYS A 130 -3.46 11.68 10.79
N ASN A 131 -3.73 10.88 9.75
CA ASN A 131 -3.84 9.43 9.85
C ASN A 131 -2.79 8.79 8.94
N LYS A 132 -1.86 8.04 9.53
CA LYS A 132 -0.81 7.34 8.81
C LYS A 132 -0.64 5.92 9.34
N VAL A 133 -0.37 4.99 8.43
CA VAL A 133 0.02 3.62 8.74
C VAL A 133 1.41 3.36 8.17
N VAL A 134 2.20 2.61 8.93
CA VAL A 134 3.53 2.16 8.55
C VAL A 134 3.54 0.64 8.56
N PHE A 135 4.03 0.04 7.48
CA PHE A 135 4.18 -1.41 7.36
C PHE A 135 5.56 -1.78 6.84
N ASN A 136 6.22 -2.73 7.51
CA ASN A 136 7.60 -3.15 7.25
C ASN A 136 7.71 -4.59 6.74
N GLY A 137 6.59 -5.21 6.34
CA GLY A 137 6.57 -6.58 5.82
C GLY A 137 6.60 -7.69 6.85
N GLU A 138 6.37 -7.38 8.13
CA GLU A 138 6.33 -8.37 9.20
C GLU A 138 5.00 -9.14 9.19
N GLY A 139 5.05 -10.44 9.51
CA GLY A 139 3.86 -11.27 9.72
C GLY A 139 3.18 -11.78 8.45
N LEU A 140 3.82 -11.68 7.27
CA LEU A 140 3.30 -12.24 6.02
C LEU A 140 3.72 -13.70 5.81
N SER A 141 2.82 -14.48 5.25
CA SER A 141 2.96 -15.86 4.79
C SER A 141 2.92 -15.94 3.26
N GLU A 142 3.31 -17.08 2.67
CA GLU A 142 3.20 -17.30 1.23
C GLU A 142 1.75 -17.18 0.72
N SER A 143 0.78 -17.66 1.51
CA SER A 143 -0.65 -17.57 1.17
C SER A 143 -1.16 -16.13 1.06
N ASP A 144 -0.57 -15.18 1.79
CA ASP A 144 -0.96 -13.77 1.67
C ASP A 144 -0.62 -13.20 0.29
N PHE A 145 0.53 -13.61 -0.27
CA PHE A 145 0.94 -13.21 -1.61
C PHE A 145 0.05 -13.82 -2.71
N GLU A 146 -0.40 -15.05 -2.53
CA GLU A 146 -1.34 -15.70 -3.45
C GLU A 146 -2.68 -14.94 -3.47
N ALA A 147 -3.21 -14.56 -2.30
CA ALA A 147 -4.45 -13.79 -2.18
C ALA A 147 -4.38 -12.39 -2.84
N CYS A 148 -3.18 -11.85 -3.05
CA CYS A 148 -2.95 -10.56 -3.70
C CYS A 148 -3.02 -10.62 -5.25
N ILE A 149 -2.86 -11.81 -5.84
CA ILE A 149 -2.76 -12.02 -7.30
C ILE A 149 -4.12 -12.33 -7.95
N VAL A 150 -5.11 -12.75 -7.17
CA VAL A 150 -6.46 -13.14 -7.62
C VAL A 150 -7.45 -11.99 -7.52
#